data_AF-A0A552WX52-F1
#
_entry.id   AF-A0A552WX52-F1
#
_cell.length_a   1.000
_cell.length_b   1.000
_cell.length_c   1.000
_cell.angle_alpha   90.00
_cell.angle_beta   90.00
_cell.angle_gamma   90.00
#
_symmetry.space_group_name_H-M   'P 1'
#
loop_
_entity.id
_entity.type
_entity.pdbx_description
1 polymer ?
#
loop_
_entity_poly.entity_id
_entity_poly.type
_entity_poly.pdbx_seq_one_letter_code
_entity_poly.pdbx_strand_id
1 'polypeptide(L)'
;MSPRPPRDLRRAADLAALREHRITRPGNAHMVIARELWSAFRALGFSSGRVLAGGEDAATFLGLSPGQWPGGTSGTAAVGPDHAPGRPLTVHPGWKGPEEIDLAITSMPVNDVTLRDPSNIVARRADQVALAILTVRGTRPGGLSTLLASHDLMDDPVDIARREIASMAELVGAVRLPSGAHRHQPGTDLPTDLLLFRRRHPGEPQRGANFETAPGINLDGARVTLNTYFDTRPDRMLGRATYDPTSPPPTNLTLTGNRNRFAVELHAAFEQLTAEALRNDLTMTPATQAAPSQGPRPNAVNDVDRYLSRGQRLRSGPAAYPGIGQTGWRGPSRDIDGPASGL
;
A
#
# COMPACT_ATOMS: atom_id res chain seq x y z
N MET A 1 -15.52 -18.96 -22.32
CA MET A 1 -14.43 -18.55 -21.41
C MET A 1 -13.11 -18.95 -22.05
N SER A 2 -12.24 -18.00 -22.36
CA SER A 2 -10.87 -18.32 -22.78
C SER A 2 -10.15 -19.07 -21.65
N PRO A 3 -9.36 -20.11 -21.95
CA PRO A 3 -8.66 -20.86 -20.92
C PRO A 3 -7.68 -19.95 -20.16
N ARG A 4 -7.59 -20.13 -18.83
CA ARG A 4 -6.64 -19.39 -18.00
C ARG A 4 -5.22 -19.68 -18.51
N PRO A 5 -4.37 -18.66 -18.78
CA PRO A 5 -3.01 -18.90 -19.27
C PRO A 5 -2.23 -19.84 -18.34
N PRO A 6 -1.35 -20.72 -18.85
CA PRO A 6 -0.44 -21.55 -18.05
C PRO A 6 0.31 -20.79 -16.93
N ARG A 7 0.65 -21.49 -15.84
CA ARG A 7 1.22 -20.86 -14.62
C ARG A 7 2.58 -20.21 -14.87
N ASP A 8 3.43 -20.88 -15.64
CA ASP A 8 4.73 -20.40 -16.09
C ASP A 8 4.61 -19.07 -16.86
N LEU A 9 3.64 -18.95 -17.78
CA LEU A 9 3.37 -17.69 -18.48
C LEU A 9 2.93 -16.57 -17.53
N ARG A 10 2.06 -16.87 -16.55
CA ARG A 10 1.64 -15.87 -15.55
C ARG A 10 2.81 -15.42 -14.68
N ARG A 11 3.69 -16.34 -14.27
CA ARG A 11 4.92 -16.00 -13.51
C ARG A 11 5.89 -15.17 -14.35
N ALA A 12 6.04 -15.49 -15.64
CA ALA A 12 6.87 -14.70 -16.56
C ALA A 12 6.31 -13.28 -16.73
N ALA A 13 4.99 -13.13 -16.85
CA ALA A 13 4.33 -11.82 -16.91
C ALA A 13 4.58 -11.00 -15.63
N ASP A 14 4.43 -11.60 -14.45
CA ASP A 14 4.72 -10.92 -13.17
C ASP A 14 6.18 -10.47 -13.09
N LEU A 15 7.12 -11.32 -13.47
CA LEU A 15 8.55 -10.96 -13.48
C LEU A 15 8.85 -9.82 -14.46
N ALA A 16 8.20 -9.78 -15.62
CA ALA A 16 8.35 -8.69 -16.58
C ALA A 16 7.80 -7.37 -16.00
N ALA A 17 6.58 -7.40 -15.45
CA ALA A 17 5.95 -6.24 -14.82
C ALA A 17 6.79 -5.69 -13.66
N LEU A 18 7.29 -6.57 -12.78
CA LEU A 18 8.14 -6.17 -11.65
C LEU A 18 9.50 -5.61 -12.08
N ARG A 19 10.08 -6.10 -13.19
CA ARG A 19 11.31 -5.53 -13.76
C ARG A 19 11.06 -4.13 -14.31
N GLU A 20 9.97 -3.94 -15.03
CA GLU A 20 9.57 -2.64 -15.59
C GLU A 20 9.29 -1.62 -14.48
N HIS A 21 8.54 -2.01 -13.44
CA HIS A 21 8.32 -1.24 -12.21
C HIS A 21 9.63 -0.71 -11.61
N ARG A 22 10.66 -1.57 -11.53
CA ARG A 22 11.92 -1.25 -10.88
C ARG A 22 12.76 -0.23 -11.66
N ILE A 23 12.71 -0.28 -12.98
CA ILE A 23 13.50 0.63 -13.84
C ILE A 23 12.76 1.93 -14.15
N THR A 24 11.44 1.94 -13.98
CA THR A 24 10.60 3.12 -14.21
C THR A 24 10.34 3.83 -12.90
N ARG A 25 10.85 5.06 -12.75
CA ARG A 25 10.58 5.86 -11.56
C ARG A 25 9.16 6.42 -11.59
N PRO A 26 8.45 6.46 -10.45
CA PRO A 26 7.16 7.16 -10.38
C PRO A 26 7.30 8.70 -10.45
N GLY A 27 8.53 9.21 -10.28
CA GLY A 27 8.89 10.58 -10.62
C GLY A 27 8.01 11.63 -9.95
N ASN A 28 7.43 12.53 -10.76
CA ASN A 28 6.63 13.67 -10.30
C ASN A 28 5.35 13.28 -9.57
N ALA A 29 4.77 12.11 -9.84
CA ALA A 29 3.49 11.70 -9.25
C ALA A 29 3.58 11.58 -7.73
N HIS A 30 4.63 10.93 -7.21
CA HIS A 30 4.83 10.79 -5.77
C HIS A 30 5.14 12.12 -5.09
N MET A 31 5.82 13.05 -5.78
CA MET A 31 6.04 14.40 -5.25
C MET A 31 4.73 15.18 -5.12
N VAL A 32 3.83 15.06 -6.12
CA VAL A 32 2.50 15.67 -6.08
C VAL A 32 1.67 15.08 -4.94
N ILE A 33 1.65 13.74 -4.81
CA ILE A 33 0.95 13.06 -3.69
C ILE A 33 1.52 13.50 -2.34
N ALA A 34 2.84 13.53 -2.18
CA ALA A 34 3.48 13.95 -0.94
C ALA A 34 3.08 15.40 -0.55
N ARG A 35 3.02 16.32 -1.52
CA ARG A 35 2.59 17.70 -1.26
C ARG A 35 1.15 17.77 -0.74
N GLU A 36 0.22 17.06 -1.38
CA GLU A 36 -1.18 17.03 -0.93
C GLU A 36 -1.32 16.38 0.45
N LEU A 37 -0.61 15.28 0.71
CA LEU A 37 -0.57 14.63 2.03
C LEU A 37 -0.07 15.59 3.11
N TRP A 38 1.05 16.27 2.90
CA TRP A 38 1.59 17.23 3.87
C TRP A 38 0.63 18.40 4.11
N SER A 39 -0.02 18.91 3.06
CA SER A 39 -1.05 19.96 3.21
C SER A 39 -2.24 19.47 4.04
N ALA A 40 -2.74 18.26 3.76
CA ALA A 40 -3.81 17.63 4.52
C ALA A 40 -3.42 17.38 5.99
N PHE A 41 -2.22 16.90 6.26
CA PHE A 41 -1.74 16.69 7.64
C PHE A 41 -1.73 18.01 8.43
N ARG A 42 -1.23 19.10 7.84
CA ARG A 42 -1.24 20.43 8.48
C ARG A 42 -2.67 20.88 8.77
N ALA A 43 -3.55 20.79 7.78
CA ALA A 43 -4.95 21.17 7.92
C ALA A 43 -5.70 20.34 8.97
N LEU A 44 -5.31 19.08 9.16
CA LEU A 44 -5.88 18.17 10.16
C LEU A 44 -5.19 18.26 11.53
N GLY A 45 -4.27 19.20 11.73
CA GLY A 45 -3.71 19.53 13.06
C GLY A 45 -2.30 19.00 13.33
N PHE A 46 -1.61 18.39 12.37
CA PHE A 46 -0.20 18.00 12.55
C PHE A 46 0.72 19.24 12.46
N SER A 47 1.21 19.73 13.59
CA SER A 47 2.21 20.81 13.66
C SER A 47 3.62 20.27 13.86
N SER A 48 3.81 19.26 14.69
CA SER A 48 5.11 18.67 14.98
C SER A 48 4.94 17.31 15.61
N GLY A 49 5.97 16.48 15.53
CA GLY A 49 5.98 15.19 16.19
C GLY A 49 6.94 14.21 15.55
N ARG A 50 6.89 12.97 16.02
CA ARG A 50 7.64 11.85 15.45
C ARG A 50 6.90 11.32 14.22
N VAL A 51 7.58 11.33 13.08
CA VAL A 51 7.06 10.82 11.81
C VAL A 51 7.75 9.51 11.46
N LEU A 52 6.97 8.48 11.17
CA LEU A 52 7.44 7.25 10.55
C LEU A 52 7.22 7.35 9.04
N ALA A 53 8.25 7.11 8.25
CA ALA A 53 8.12 6.90 6.81
C ALA A 53 8.63 5.50 6.44
N GLY A 54 7.97 4.81 5.52
CA GLY A 54 8.42 3.49 5.09
C GLY A 54 7.84 3.02 3.76
N GLY A 55 8.58 2.10 3.14
CA GLY A 55 8.17 1.42 1.92
C GLY A 55 8.64 2.14 0.66
N GLU A 56 7.85 2.08 -0.41
CA GLU A 56 8.24 2.67 -1.69
C GLU A 56 8.29 4.21 -1.60
N ASP A 57 9.40 4.79 -2.03
CA ASP A 57 9.65 6.24 -2.05
C ASP A 57 9.41 6.94 -0.70
N ALA A 58 9.71 6.25 0.41
CA ALA A 58 9.62 6.79 1.77
C ALA A 58 10.30 8.16 1.94
N ALA A 59 11.45 8.36 1.27
CA ALA A 59 12.16 9.64 1.25
C ALA A 59 11.32 10.77 0.66
N THR A 60 10.67 10.53 -0.48
CA THR A 60 9.79 11.50 -1.16
C THR A 60 8.60 11.84 -0.28
N PHE A 61 7.96 10.82 0.32
CA PHE A 61 6.78 11.02 1.17
C PHE A 61 7.11 11.70 2.49
N LEU A 62 8.29 11.47 3.06
CA LEU A 62 8.78 12.24 4.22
C LEU A 62 9.15 13.69 3.85
N GLY A 63 9.28 13.98 2.56
CA GLY A 63 9.66 15.29 2.06
C GLY A 63 11.16 15.54 2.05
N LEU A 64 11.98 14.50 1.90
CA LEU A 64 13.44 14.65 1.74
C LEU A 64 13.83 14.97 0.30
N SER A 65 14.99 15.61 0.13
CA SER A 65 15.60 15.73 -1.19
C SER A 65 16.15 14.36 -1.67
N PRO A 66 16.26 14.13 -2.99
CA PRO A 66 16.82 12.89 -3.53
C PRO A 66 18.19 12.55 -2.92
N GLY A 67 18.40 11.29 -2.54
CA GLY A 67 19.67 10.80 -1.99
C GLY A 67 19.85 11.01 -0.49
N GLN A 68 18.91 11.65 0.22
CA GLN A 68 19.01 11.90 1.66
C GLN A 68 18.44 10.79 2.56
N TRP A 69 17.93 9.70 1.97
CA TRP A 69 17.46 8.55 2.76
C TRP A 69 18.65 7.78 3.33
N PRO A 70 18.74 7.57 4.66
CA PRO A 70 19.91 6.94 5.30
C PRO A 70 20.05 5.43 5.03
N GLY A 71 19.13 4.83 4.26
CA GLY A 71 19.04 3.39 4.00
C GLY A 71 17.95 2.71 4.84
N GLY A 72 17.75 1.41 4.60
CA GLY A 72 16.68 0.64 5.24
C GLY A 72 15.32 0.80 4.55
N THR A 73 14.33 0.03 5.03
CA THR A 73 12.96 0.02 4.47
C THR A 73 12.01 1.01 5.13
N SER A 74 12.34 1.47 6.34
CA SER A 74 11.64 2.52 7.07
C SER A 74 12.62 3.40 7.84
N GLY A 75 12.12 4.52 8.35
CA GLY A 75 12.88 5.41 9.20
C GLY A 75 11.97 6.39 9.93
N THR A 76 12.45 6.89 11.06
CA THR A 76 11.73 7.88 11.87
C THR A 76 12.46 9.21 11.87
N ALA A 77 11.71 10.29 11.97
CA ALA A 77 12.25 11.64 12.08
C ALA A 77 11.42 12.50 13.02
N ALA A 78 12.08 13.40 13.76
CA ALA A 78 11.39 14.45 14.51
C ALA A 78 11.11 15.63 13.57
N VAL A 79 9.83 15.87 13.30
CA VAL A 79 9.37 16.91 12.37
C VAL A 79 8.83 18.09 13.16
N GLY A 80 9.34 19.28 12.86
CA GLY A 80 8.91 20.54 13.48
C GLY A 80 7.82 21.28 12.70
N PRO A 81 7.30 22.39 13.27
CA PRO A 81 6.31 23.25 12.61
C PRO A 81 6.83 23.84 11.30
N ASP A 82 8.13 24.13 11.22
CA ASP A 82 8.75 24.74 10.04
C ASP A 82 9.16 23.73 8.97
N HIS A 83 8.83 22.44 9.13
CA HIS A 83 9.14 21.44 8.11
C HIS A 83 8.25 21.64 6.88
N ALA A 84 8.91 21.60 5.72
CA ALA A 84 8.30 21.61 4.41
C ALA A 84 9.08 20.62 3.51
N PRO A 85 8.42 19.92 2.57
CA PRO A 85 9.11 19.05 1.62
C PRO A 85 10.28 19.76 0.93
N GLY A 86 11.45 19.12 0.96
CA GLY A 86 12.73 19.63 0.46
C GLY A 86 13.68 20.15 1.55
N ARG A 87 13.19 20.42 2.78
CA ARG A 87 14.05 20.85 3.88
C ARG A 87 14.88 19.68 4.45
N PRO A 88 16.14 19.91 4.86
CA PRO A 88 16.93 18.89 5.53
C PRO A 88 16.24 18.37 6.78
N LEU A 89 16.26 17.05 6.96
CA LEU A 89 15.66 16.37 8.10
C LEU A 89 16.51 15.15 8.45
N THR A 90 16.87 15.03 9.74
CA THR A 90 17.62 13.86 10.23
C THR A 90 16.66 12.69 10.36
N VAL A 91 16.99 11.58 9.69
CA VAL A 91 16.21 10.34 9.73
C VAL A 91 17.02 9.26 10.43
N HIS A 92 16.39 8.59 11.39
CA HIS A 92 16.91 7.40 12.04
C HIS A 92 16.40 6.16 11.28
N PRO A 93 17.27 5.38 10.63
CA PRO A 93 16.84 4.23 9.85
C PRO A 93 16.34 3.09 10.74
N GLY A 94 15.28 2.44 10.26
CA GLY A 94 14.68 1.24 10.84
C GLY A 94 13.84 1.49 12.07
N TRP A 95 12.51 1.32 11.93
CA TRP A 95 11.58 1.35 13.04
C TRP A 95 11.23 -0.07 13.51
N LYS A 96 11.46 -0.32 14.80
CA LYS A 96 11.18 -1.61 15.45
C LYS A 96 10.09 -1.53 16.52
N GLY A 97 9.49 -0.34 16.69
CA GLY A 97 8.64 -0.02 17.84
C GLY A 97 9.41 -0.04 19.17
N PRO A 98 8.73 0.17 20.31
CA PRO A 98 7.32 0.53 20.46
C PRO A 98 7.08 2.04 20.46
N GLU A 99 8.06 2.84 20.00
CA GLU A 99 7.97 4.29 19.97
C GLU A 99 6.63 4.80 19.43
N GLU A 100 6.00 5.72 20.16
CA GLU A 100 4.76 6.35 19.73
C GLU A 100 5.05 7.27 18.53
N ILE A 101 4.41 6.96 17.40
CA ILE A 101 4.48 7.75 16.18
C ILE A 101 3.27 8.69 16.13
N ASP A 102 3.51 9.98 15.95
CA ASP A 102 2.45 10.99 15.77
C ASP A 102 1.82 10.94 14.39
N LEU A 103 2.66 10.69 13.37
CA LEU A 103 2.27 10.60 11.97
C LEU A 103 3.01 9.45 11.27
N ALA A 104 2.29 8.50 10.69
CA ALA A 104 2.89 7.43 9.90
C ALA A 104 2.56 7.58 8.41
N ILE A 105 3.55 7.44 7.53
CA ILE A 105 3.40 7.53 6.07
C ILE A 105 4.03 6.28 5.46
N THR A 106 3.21 5.32 5.03
CA THR A 106 3.71 4.08 4.45
C THR A 106 3.20 3.86 3.03
N SER A 107 4.04 3.31 2.18
CA SER A 107 3.67 2.95 0.81
C SER A 107 4.04 1.50 0.54
N MET A 108 3.03 0.68 0.26
CA MET A 108 3.22 -0.71 -0.08
C MET A 108 4.07 -0.80 -1.37
N PRO A 109 5.20 -1.52 -1.35
CA PRO A 109 5.97 -1.81 -2.55
C PRO A 109 5.09 -2.43 -3.66
N VAL A 110 5.28 -2.00 -4.91
CA VAL A 110 4.61 -2.58 -6.11
C VAL A 110 3.08 -2.58 -6.01
N ASN A 111 2.52 -1.59 -5.32
CA ASN A 111 1.08 -1.44 -5.14
C ASN A 111 0.33 -1.12 -6.43
N ASP A 112 1.02 -0.55 -7.41
CA ASP A 112 0.53 -0.11 -8.72
C ASP A 112 0.77 -1.14 -9.84
N VAL A 113 1.15 -2.38 -9.49
CA VAL A 113 1.42 -3.46 -10.46
C VAL A 113 0.32 -4.53 -10.43
N THR A 114 -0.19 -4.86 -11.61
CA THR A 114 -1.11 -5.97 -11.86
C THR A 114 -0.34 -7.29 -11.90
N LEU A 115 -0.58 -8.13 -10.88
CA LEU A 115 -0.03 -9.48 -10.79
C LEU A 115 -1.02 -10.51 -11.36
N ARG A 116 -0.49 -11.58 -11.94
CA ARG A 116 -1.21 -12.62 -12.70
C ARG A 116 -1.11 -13.98 -12.01
N ASP A 117 0.00 -14.30 -11.34
CA ASP A 117 0.10 -15.56 -10.60
C ASP A 117 -0.68 -15.47 -9.26
N PRO A 118 -1.62 -16.40 -9.00
CA PRO A 118 -2.41 -16.39 -7.77
C PRO A 118 -1.58 -16.36 -6.48
N SER A 119 -0.41 -17.01 -6.45
CA SER A 119 0.44 -16.99 -5.24
C SER A 119 1.07 -15.63 -4.99
N ASN A 120 1.34 -14.85 -6.04
CA ASN A 120 1.86 -13.49 -5.93
C ASN A 120 0.79 -12.51 -5.47
N ILE A 121 -0.43 -12.65 -6.00
CA ILE A 121 -1.59 -11.86 -5.59
C ILE A 121 -1.88 -12.08 -4.10
N VAL A 122 -1.94 -13.35 -3.66
CA VAL A 122 -2.17 -13.70 -2.25
C VAL A 122 -1.06 -13.15 -1.34
N ALA A 123 0.21 -13.31 -1.74
CA ALA A 123 1.33 -12.80 -0.96
C ALA A 123 1.27 -11.27 -0.82
N ARG A 124 1.04 -10.53 -1.91
CA ARG A 124 0.89 -9.07 -1.88
C ARG A 124 -0.28 -8.63 -1.01
N ARG A 125 -1.44 -9.31 -1.10
CA ARG A 125 -2.60 -9.02 -0.26
C ARG A 125 -2.30 -9.20 1.23
N ALA A 126 -1.60 -10.27 1.59
CA ALA A 126 -1.18 -10.48 2.97
C ALA A 126 -0.19 -9.39 3.45
N ASP A 127 0.79 -9.03 2.62
CA ASP A 127 1.79 -8.01 2.96
C ASP A 127 1.17 -6.62 3.13
N GLN A 128 0.26 -6.19 2.25
CA GLN A 128 -0.39 -4.88 2.37
C GLN A 128 -1.32 -4.80 3.59
N VAL A 129 -2.03 -5.90 3.92
CA VAL A 129 -2.87 -5.98 5.12
C VAL A 129 -2.00 -5.84 6.37
N ALA A 130 -0.89 -6.57 6.44
CA ALA A 130 0.03 -6.48 7.55
C ALA A 130 0.62 -5.07 7.68
N LEU A 131 1.07 -4.47 6.58
CA LEU A 131 1.59 -3.10 6.58
C LEU A 131 0.53 -2.10 7.06
N ALA A 132 -0.72 -2.21 6.59
CA ALA A 132 -1.82 -1.35 7.02
C ALA A 132 -2.05 -1.42 8.53
N ILE A 133 -2.17 -2.64 9.06
CA ILE A 133 -2.39 -2.88 10.49
C ILE A 133 -1.23 -2.34 11.32
N LEU A 134 0.03 -2.58 10.90
CA LEU A 134 1.20 -2.10 11.63
C LEU A 134 1.34 -0.58 11.59
N THR A 135 1.03 0.04 10.45
CA THR A 135 1.05 1.50 10.30
C THR A 135 0.05 2.13 11.27
N VAL A 136 -1.17 1.61 11.32
CA VAL A 136 -2.22 2.10 12.24
C VAL A 136 -1.87 1.79 13.69
N ARG A 137 -1.34 0.60 13.99
CA ARG A 137 -0.96 0.21 15.37
C ARG A 137 0.22 1.01 15.91
N GLY A 138 1.21 1.32 15.07
CA GLY A 138 2.39 2.10 15.44
C GLY A 138 2.07 3.59 15.66
N THR A 139 0.95 4.05 15.12
CA THR A 139 0.46 5.41 15.32
C THR A 139 -0.23 5.51 16.68
N ARG A 140 0.15 6.51 17.48
CA ARG A 140 -0.46 6.73 18.79
C ARG A 140 -1.94 7.09 18.67
N PRO A 141 -2.78 6.83 19.69
CA PRO A 141 -4.12 7.39 19.76
C PRO A 141 -4.14 8.90 19.51
N GLY A 142 -5.08 9.35 18.69
CA GLY A 142 -5.21 10.72 18.21
C GLY A 142 -4.23 11.11 17.09
N GLY A 143 -3.25 10.26 16.76
CA GLY A 143 -2.31 10.47 15.65
C GLY A 143 -2.93 10.16 14.28
N LEU A 144 -2.21 10.55 13.23
CA LEU A 144 -2.61 10.33 11.84
C LEU A 144 -1.74 9.25 11.20
N SER A 145 -2.31 8.51 10.26
CA SER A 145 -1.54 7.60 9.42
C SER A 145 -2.06 7.56 8.02
N THR A 146 -1.17 7.45 7.05
CA THR A 146 -1.54 7.20 5.66
C THR A 146 -0.86 5.96 5.12
N LEU A 147 -1.59 5.26 4.26
CA LEU A 147 -1.12 4.09 3.53
C LEU A 147 -1.43 4.27 2.04
N LEU A 148 -0.39 4.13 1.22
CA LEU A 148 -0.52 3.86 -0.21
C LEU A 148 -0.57 2.34 -0.44
N ALA A 149 -1.71 1.81 -0.86
CA ALA A 149 -1.88 0.39 -1.13
C ALA A 149 -2.49 0.15 -2.50
N SER A 150 -2.47 -1.10 -2.95
CA SER A 150 -3.26 -1.47 -4.13
C SER A 150 -4.75 -1.44 -3.79
N HIS A 151 -5.60 -1.19 -4.78
CA HIS A 151 -7.04 -1.13 -4.56
C HIS A 151 -7.65 -2.42 -3.96
N ASP A 152 -6.96 -3.55 -4.12
CA ASP A 152 -7.33 -4.84 -3.53
C ASP A 152 -7.53 -4.75 -2.01
N LEU A 153 -6.81 -3.87 -1.28
CA LEU A 153 -7.01 -3.76 0.17
C LEU A 153 -8.44 -3.35 0.53
N MET A 154 -9.00 -2.43 -0.25
CA MET A 154 -10.37 -1.93 -0.07
C MET A 154 -11.39 -2.83 -0.73
N ASP A 155 -11.09 -3.41 -1.90
CA ASP A 155 -12.07 -4.15 -2.69
C ASP A 155 -12.10 -5.67 -2.42
N ASP A 156 -11.22 -6.21 -1.56
CA ASP A 156 -11.28 -7.62 -1.18
C ASP A 156 -12.63 -7.92 -0.50
N PRO A 157 -13.43 -8.91 -0.96
CA PRO A 157 -14.68 -9.25 -0.31
C PRO A 157 -14.50 -9.74 1.14
N VAL A 158 -13.31 -10.25 1.49
CA VAL A 158 -12.97 -10.63 2.86
C VAL A 158 -12.64 -9.38 3.66
N ASP A 159 -13.49 -9.06 4.63
CA ASP A 159 -13.44 -7.81 5.39
C ASP A 159 -12.59 -7.86 6.66
N ILE A 160 -12.06 -9.03 7.05
CA ILE A 160 -11.34 -9.25 8.32
C ILE A 160 -10.28 -8.17 8.58
N ALA A 161 -9.45 -7.87 7.58
CA ALA A 161 -8.42 -6.85 7.69
C ALA A 161 -8.99 -5.44 7.90
N ARG A 162 -10.05 -5.09 7.16
CA ARG A 162 -10.69 -3.77 7.26
C ARG A 162 -11.43 -3.62 8.59
N ARG A 163 -12.06 -4.67 9.11
CA ARG A 163 -12.62 -4.72 10.46
C ARG A 163 -11.56 -4.57 11.54
N GLU A 164 -10.40 -5.21 11.37
CA GLU A 164 -9.28 -5.07 12.31
C GLU A 164 -8.76 -3.62 12.32
N ILE A 165 -8.58 -2.99 11.16
CA ILE A 165 -8.23 -1.56 11.06
C ILE A 165 -9.33 -0.69 11.67
N ALA A 166 -10.59 -0.92 11.28
CA ALA A 166 -11.75 -0.19 11.76
C ALA A 166 -11.96 -0.34 13.28
N SER A 167 -11.46 -1.39 13.93
CA SER A 167 -11.48 -1.54 15.38
C SER A 167 -10.52 -0.57 16.11
N MET A 168 -9.53 -0.05 15.40
CA MET A 168 -8.46 0.81 15.94
C MET A 168 -8.54 2.25 15.42
N ALA A 169 -8.96 2.46 14.18
CA ALA A 169 -8.87 3.75 13.53
C ALA A 169 -10.13 4.10 12.74
N GLU A 170 -10.31 5.39 12.54
CA GLU A 170 -11.32 5.97 11.67
C GLU A 170 -10.69 6.25 10.31
N LEU A 171 -11.37 5.87 9.23
CA LEU A 171 -11.02 6.37 7.91
C LEU A 171 -11.43 7.84 7.85
N VAL A 172 -10.41 8.72 7.85
CA VAL A 172 -10.55 10.17 7.64
C VAL A 172 -11.03 10.41 6.21
N GLY A 173 -10.45 9.65 5.28
CA GLY A 173 -10.89 9.55 3.91
C GLY A 173 -9.90 8.74 3.08
N ALA A 174 -10.28 8.48 1.84
CA ALA A 174 -9.45 7.84 0.85
C ALA A 174 -9.64 8.45 -0.53
N VAL A 175 -8.62 8.35 -1.37
CA VAL A 175 -8.65 8.71 -2.79
C VAL A 175 -8.08 7.57 -3.62
N ARG A 176 -8.83 7.09 -4.62
CA ARG A 176 -8.36 6.07 -5.57
C ARG A 176 -7.74 6.73 -6.78
N LEU A 177 -6.50 6.35 -7.07
CA LEU A 177 -5.72 6.84 -8.18
C LEU A 177 -5.88 5.94 -9.40
N PRO A 178 -5.90 6.51 -10.63
CA PRO A 178 -6.08 5.73 -11.84
C PRO A 178 -4.90 4.80 -12.10
N SER A 179 -5.13 3.75 -12.89
CA SER A 179 -4.06 2.92 -13.42
C SER A 179 -3.04 3.80 -14.17
N GLY A 180 -1.79 3.64 -13.77
CA GLY A 180 -0.68 4.39 -14.33
C GLY A 180 -0.58 5.83 -13.83
N ALA A 181 -1.17 6.14 -12.67
CA ALA A 181 -1.00 7.41 -11.97
C ALA A 181 0.43 7.61 -11.47
N HIS A 182 1.04 6.55 -10.93
CA HIS A 182 2.40 6.60 -10.41
C HIS A 182 3.42 6.67 -11.54
N ARG A 183 3.30 5.78 -12.52
CA ARG A 183 4.14 5.67 -13.71
C ARG A 183 3.30 5.05 -14.83
N HIS A 184 3.65 5.26 -16.10
CA HIS A 184 2.88 4.68 -17.21
C HIS A 184 3.47 3.35 -17.65
N GLN A 185 2.79 2.24 -17.34
CA GLN A 185 3.15 0.89 -17.78
C GLN A 185 1.91 0.16 -18.33
N PRO A 186 1.59 0.38 -19.62
CA PRO A 186 0.42 -0.24 -20.24
C PRO A 186 0.34 -1.75 -20.02
N GLY A 187 -0.80 -2.22 -19.53
CA GLY A 187 -1.07 -3.66 -19.34
C GLY A 187 -0.54 -4.25 -18.04
N THR A 188 0.25 -3.49 -17.28
CA THR A 188 0.76 -3.87 -15.95
C THR A 188 0.37 -2.86 -14.87
N ASP A 189 -0.12 -1.67 -15.23
CA ASP A 189 -0.64 -0.67 -14.29
C ASP A 189 -1.90 -1.14 -13.54
N LEU A 190 -1.96 -0.89 -12.22
CA LEU A 190 -3.09 -1.18 -11.35
C LEU A 190 -3.55 0.08 -10.59
N PRO A 191 -4.86 0.26 -10.30
CA PRO A 191 -5.30 1.33 -9.43
C PRO A 191 -4.77 1.17 -8.00
N THR A 192 -4.50 2.29 -7.36
CA THR A 192 -4.01 2.37 -5.98
C THR A 192 -4.90 3.26 -5.13
N ASP A 193 -4.90 3.01 -3.83
CA ASP A 193 -5.65 3.80 -2.86
C ASP A 193 -4.69 4.56 -1.96
N LEU A 194 -4.93 5.86 -1.82
CA LEU A 194 -4.42 6.72 -0.77
C LEU A 194 -5.39 6.65 0.40
N LEU A 195 -5.04 5.96 1.48
CA LEU A 195 -5.89 5.83 2.66
C LEU A 195 -5.35 6.74 3.77
N LEU A 196 -6.20 7.56 4.38
CA LEU A 196 -5.87 8.40 5.52
C LEU A 196 -6.71 8.00 6.74
N PHE A 197 -6.04 7.71 7.84
CA PHE A 197 -6.64 7.24 9.08
C PHE A 197 -6.28 8.14 10.25
N ARG A 198 -7.21 8.25 11.20
CA ARG A 198 -6.98 8.78 12.55
C ARG A 198 -7.06 7.62 13.52
N ARG A 199 -6.02 7.42 14.33
CA ARG A 199 -6.06 6.39 15.37
C ARG A 199 -7.02 6.84 16.47
N ARG A 200 -8.06 6.05 16.76
CA ARG A 200 -9.01 6.38 17.83
C ARG A 200 -8.41 6.23 19.21
N HIS A 201 -8.86 7.06 20.15
CA HIS A 201 -8.66 6.77 21.57
C HIS A 201 -9.55 5.61 22.01
N PRO A 202 -9.12 4.80 23.00
CA PRO A 202 -9.97 3.76 23.58
C PRO A 202 -11.31 4.35 24.06
N GLY A 203 -12.42 3.76 23.61
CA GLY A 203 -13.77 4.21 23.99
C GLY A 203 -14.34 5.36 23.17
N GLU A 204 -13.59 5.97 22.24
CA GLU A 204 -14.17 6.93 21.30
C GLU A 204 -15.16 6.24 20.34
N PRO A 205 -16.32 6.86 20.06
CA PRO A 205 -17.24 6.37 19.03
C PRO A 205 -16.60 6.47 17.64
N GLN A 206 -17.02 5.60 16.72
CA GLN A 206 -16.62 5.67 15.32
C GLN A 206 -17.41 6.76 14.58
N ARG A 207 -16.72 7.81 14.11
CA ARG A 207 -17.24 8.91 13.30
C ARG A 207 -16.77 8.87 11.84
N GLY A 208 -15.74 8.07 11.56
CA GLY A 208 -15.18 7.91 10.22
C GLY A 208 -16.15 7.25 9.23
N ALA A 209 -15.86 7.39 7.94
CA ALA A 209 -16.64 6.76 6.88
C ALA A 209 -16.61 5.22 7.00
N ASN A 210 -17.71 4.56 6.63
CA ASN A 210 -17.72 3.10 6.55
C ASN A 210 -16.88 2.65 5.34
N PHE A 211 -15.91 1.77 5.60
CA PHE A 211 -15.06 1.15 4.58
C PHE A 211 -14.93 -0.37 4.76
N GLU A 212 -15.68 -0.98 5.69
CA GLU A 212 -15.47 -2.39 6.04
C GLU A 212 -15.93 -3.33 4.91
N THR A 213 -16.99 -2.96 4.20
CA THR A 213 -17.64 -3.84 3.22
C THR A 213 -17.24 -3.53 1.78
N ALA A 214 -17.07 -4.58 0.99
CA ALA A 214 -16.87 -4.52 -0.46
C ALA A 214 -17.91 -5.42 -1.14
N PRO A 215 -19.16 -4.96 -1.28
CA PRO A 215 -20.19 -5.75 -1.94
C PRO A 215 -19.84 -5.99 -3.41
N GLY A 216 -20.45 -7.02 -3.98
CA GLY A 216 -20.49 -7.11 -5.43
C GLY A 216 -21.35 -5.99 -6.01
N ILE A 217 -20.94 -5.40 -7.12
CA ILE A 217 -21.72 -4.46 -7.93
C ILE A 217 -21.69 -4.91 -9.41
N ASN A 218 -22.62 -4.41 -10.21
CA ASN A 218 -22.59 -4.61 -11.66
C ASN A 218 -21.83 -3.45 -12.30
N LEU A 219 -20.72 -3.75 -12.98
CA LEU A 219 -19.90 -2.78 -13.70
C LEU A 219 -19.70 -3.30 -15.12
N ASP A 220 -20.13 -2.52 -16.12
CA ASP A 220 -20.07 -2.88 -17.55
C ASP A 220 -20.66 -4.26 -17.89
N GLY A 221 -21.72 -4.67 -17.18
CA GLY A 221 -22.39 -5.96 -17.38
C GLY A 221 -21.68 -7.15 -16.71
N ALA A 222 -20.61 -6.91 -15.95
CA ALA A 222 -19.90 -7.91 -15.17
C ALA A 222 -20.01 -7.65 -13.66
N ARG A 223 -19.94 -8.72 -12.87
CA ARG A 223 -19.92 -8.62 -11.41
C ARG A 223 -18.48 -8.35 -10.94
N VAL A 224 -18.29 -7.25 -10.22
CA VAL A 224 -17.01 -6.87 -9.58
C VAL A 224 -17.24 -6.57 -8.11
N THR A 225 -16.21 -6.62 -7.27
CA THR A 225 -16.27 -6.08 -5.90
C THR A 225 -15.79 -4.64 -5.87
N LEU A 226 -16.55 -3.76 -5.22
CA LEU A 226 -16.18 -2.37 -4.98
C LEU A 226 -16.44 -2.02 -3.53
N ASN A 227 -15.46 -1.42 -2.85
CA ASN A 227 -15.65 -0.96 -1.48
C ASN A 227 -16.77 0.07 -1.36
N THR A 228 -17.62 -0.07 -0.33
CA THR A 228 -18.73 0.85 -0.05
C THR A 228 -18.28 2.31 0.09
N TYR A 229 -17.06 2.56 0.59
CA TYR A 229 -16.51 3.92 0.63
C TYR A 229 -16.45 4.56 -0.76
N PHE A 230 -15.93 3.85 -1.76
CA PHE A 230 -15.80 4.35 -3.12
C PHE A 230 -17.11 4.31 -3.90
N ASP A 231 -17.94 3.29 -3.66
CA ASP A 231 -19.29 3.20 -4.26
C ASP A 231 -20.17 4.39 -3.86
N THR A 232 -20.08 4.83 -2.60
CA THR A 232 -20.82 5.99 -2.08
C THR A 232 -20.13 7.33 -2.29
N ARG A 233 -18.88 7.34 -2.75
CA ARG A 233 -18.06 8.55 -3.00
C ARG A 233 -17.33 8.44 -4.34
N PRO A 234 -18.04 8.45 -5.48
CA PRO A 234 -17.41 8.34 -6.78
C PRO A 234 -16.46 9.51 -7.09
N ASP A 235 -16.65 10.67 -6.47
CA ASP A 235 -15.75 11.83 -6.50
C ASP A 235 -14.37 11.56 -5.86
N ARG A 236 -14.25 10.50 -5.06
CA ARG A 236 -12.98 10.03 -4.48
C ARG A 236 -12.22 9.07 -5.39
N MET A 237 -12.74 8.75 -6.57
CA MET A 237 -12.02 8.01 -7.60
C MET A 237 -11.60 8.97 -8.72
N LEU A 238 -10.30 9.15 -8.91
CA LEU A 238 -9.75 10.09 -9.91
C LEU A 238 -9.79 9.48 -11.33
N GLY A 239 -11.00 9.31 -11.85
CA GLY A 239 -11.24 8.74 -13.17
C GLY A 239 -12.54 7.95 -13.24
N ARG A 240 -12.69 7.16 -14.31
CA ARG A 240 -13.84 6.29 -14.53
C ARG A 240 -13.48 4.83 -14.28
N ALA A 241 -14.16 4.21 -13.33
CA ALA A 241 -14.06 2.78 -13.08
C ALA A 241 -14.69 2.01 -14.25
N THR A 242 -14.00 0.99 -14.74
CA THR A 242 -14.50 0.07 -15.77
C THR A 242 -14.11 -1.36 -15.43
N TYR A 243 -14.87 -2.32 -15.94
CA TYR A 243 -14.52 -3.73 -15.83
C TYR A 243 -13.21 -4.02 -16.57
N ASP A 244 -12.27 -4.69 -15.90
CA ASP A 244 -11.03 -5.20 -16.49
C ASP A 244 -10.98 -6.73 -16.38
N PRO A 245 -11.20 -7.46 -17.49
CA PRO A 245 -11.12 -8.92 -17.50
C PRO A 245 -9.69 -9.44 -17.29
N THR A 246 -8.68 -8.57 -17.39
CA THR A 246 -7.27 -8.93 -17.24
C THR A 246 -6.76 -8.77 -15.81
N SER A 247 -7.46 -7.96 -15.00
CA SER A 247 -7.27 -7.85 -13.55
C SER A 247 -7.77 -9.11 -12.83
N PRO A 248 -7.21 -9.54 -11.69
CA PRO A 248 -7.65 -10.74 -10.99
C PRO A 248 -9.07 -10.63 -10.40
N PRO A 249 -9.88 -11.70 -10.45
CA PRO A 249 -11.13 -11.76 -9.70
C PRO A 249 -10.90 -11.80 -8.18
N PRO A 250 -11.87 -11.35 -7.38
CA PRO A 250 -13.20 -10.85 -7.77
C PRO A 250 -13.26 -9.33 -8.00
N THR A 251 -12.13 -8.63 -7.94
CA THR A 251 -12.08 -7.16 -8.04
C THR A 251 -12.21 -6.68 -9.49
N ASN A 252 -11.54 -7.33 -10.46
CA ASN A 252 -11.71 -7.16 -11.92
C ASN A 252 -12.03 -5.72 -12.39
N LEU A 253 -11.33 -4.73 -11.85
CA LEU A 253 -11.61 -3.32 -12.07
C LEU A 253 -10.32 -2.59 -12.42
N THR A 254 -10.45 -1.63 -13.33
CA THR A 254 -9.44 -0.62 -13.60
C THR A 254 -10.05 0.77 -13.47
N LEU A 255 -9.22 1.78 -13.23
CA LEU A 255 -9.65 3.18 -13.13
C LEU A 255 -8.90 3.98 -14.20
N THR A 256 -9.63 4.52 -15.17
CA THR A 256 -9.04 5.33 -16.24
C THR A 256 -9.22 6.82 -15.93
N GLY A 257 -8.11 7.51 -15.68
CA GLY A 257 -8.08 8.96 -15.39
C GLY A 257 -7.33 9.77 -16.45
N ASN A 258 -7.36 11.09 -16.31
CA ASN A 258 -6.61 12.00 -17.20
C ASN A 258 -5.29 12.43 -16.54
N ARG A 259 -4.17 11.93 -17.06
CA ARG A 259 -2.83 12.23 -16.50
C ARG A 259 -2.50 13.72 -16.47
N ASN A 260 -2.97 14.49 -17.45
CA ASN A 260 -2.72 15.94 -17.51
C ASN A 260 -3.52 16.70 -16.45
N ARG A 261 -4.54 16.07 -15.86
CA ARG A 261 -5.36 16.63 -14.79
C ARG A 261 -5.07 16.04 -13.42
N PHE A 262 -4.20 15.03 -13.35
CA PHE A 262 -3.92 14.29 -12.12
C PHE A 262 -3.65 15.20 -10.91
N ALA A 263 -2.76 16.18 -11.04
CA ALA A 263 -2.43 17.08 -9.93
C ALA A 263 -3.63 17.94 -9.48
N VAL A 264 -4.42 18.45 -10.43
CA VAL A 264 -5.59 19.30 -10.14
C VAL A 264 -6.73 18.47 -9.53
N GLU A 265 -6.96 17.27 -10.06
CA GLU A 265 -7.98 16.34 -9.55
C GLU A 265 -7.62 15.79 -8.17
N LEU A 266 -6.34 15.48 -7.95
CA LEU A 266 -5.84 15.06 -6.64
C LEU A 266 -6.01 16.17 -5.61
N HIS A 267 -5.62 17.41 -5.96
CA HIS A 267 -5.78 18.57 -5.10
C HIS A 267 -7.25 18.77 -4.71
N ALA A 268 -8.17 18.79 -5.68
CA ALA A 268 -9.59 18.94 -5.42
C ALA A 268 -10.16 17.81 -4.52
N ALA A 269 -9.72 16.57 -4.72
CA ALA A 269 -10.13 15.45 -3.88
C ALA A 269 -9.62 15.60 -2.44
N PHE A 270 -8.38 16.06 -2.23
CA PHE A 270 -7.84 16.31 -0.91
C PHE A 270 -8.49 17.51 -0.21
N GLU A 271 -8.80 18.60 -0.92
CA GLU A 271 -9.55 19.72 -0.35
C GLU A 271 -10.90 19.25 0.20
N GLN A 272 -11.65 18.48 -0.58
CA GLN A 272 -12.95 17.97 -0.18
C GLN A 272 -12.84 16.96 0.97
N LEU A 273 -11.86 16.06 0.91
CA LEU A 273 -11.59 15.06 1.95
C LEU A 273 -11.26 15.75 3.28
N THR A 274 -10.34 16.71 3.27
CA THR A 274 -9.95 17.46 4.46
C THR A 274 -11.12 18.29 5.00
N ALA A 275 -11.93 18.92 4.14
CA ALA A 275 -13.12 19.64 4.57
C ALA A 275 -14.18 18.71 5.21
N GLU A 276 -14.38 17.51 4.67
CA GLU A 276 -15.26 16.49 5.25
C GLU A 276 -14.73 16.01 6.60
N ALA A 277 -13.43 15.75 6.70
CA ALA A 277 -12.78 15.34 7.95
C ALA A 277 -12.91 16.40 9.06
N LEU A 278 -12.71 17.68 8.72
CA LEU A 278 -12.90 18.80 9.65
C LEU A 278 -14.34 18.89 10.16
N ARG A 279 -15.34 18.72 9.28
CA ARG A 279 -16.76 18.73 9.68
C ARG A 279 -17.16 17.57 10.59
N ASN A 280 -16.44 16.45 10.49
CA ASN A 280 -16.72 15.22 11.23
C ASN A 280 -15.81 15.04 12.46
N ASP A 281 -15.04 16.06 12.85
CA ASP A 281 -14.09 16.04 13.96
C ASP A 281 -13.05 14.90 13.86
N LEU A 282 -12.60 14.59 12.63
CA LEU A 282 -11.60 13.56 12.33
C LEU A 282 -10.18 14.15 12.28
N THR A 283 -9.89 15.11 13.15
CA THR A 283 -8.59 15.79 13.24
C THR A 283 -7.65 15.09 14.21
N MET A 284 -6.36 15.36 14.06
CA MET A 284 -5.35 14.92 15.01
C MET A 284 -5.65 15.49 16.40
N THR A 285 -5.54 14.65 17.43
CA THR A 285 -5.56 15.10 18.83
C THR A 285 -4.11 15.40 19.24
N PRO A 286 -3.82 16.57 19.85
CA PRO A 286 -2.52 16.83 20.44
C PRO A 286 -2.09 15.69 21.37
N ALA A 287 -0.81 15.35 21.39
CA ALA A 287 -0.30 14.40 22.36
C ALA A 287 -0.51 14.97 23.76
N THR A 288 -1.35 14.35 24.58
CA THR A 288 -1.33 14.57 26.03
C THR A 288 0.05 14.11 26.53
N GLN A 289 0.67 14.83 27.47
CA GLN A 289 1.92 14.37 28.11
C GLN A 289 1.81 12.87 28.45
N ALA A 290 2.83 12.12 28.05
CA ALA A 290 2.81 10.66 27.93
C ALA A 290 2.16 9.98 29.15
N ALA A 291 1.03 9.29 28.92
CA ALA A 291 0.67 8.20 29.79
C ALA A 291 1.79 7.14 29.70
N PRO A 292 2.12 6.44 30.80
CA PRO A 292 3.16 5.42 30.77
C PRO A 292 2.82 4.40 29.69
N SER A 293 3.80 4.15 28.81
CA SER A 293 3.72 3.18 27.73
C SER A 293 3.17 1.87 28.26
N GLN A 294 2.00 1.42 27.77
CA GLN A 294 1.62 0.04 28.00
C GLN A 294 2.67 -0.83 27.31
N GLY A 295 3.40 -1.61 28.12
CA GLY A 295 4.51 -2.44 27.66
C GLY A 295 4.12 -3.38 26.51
N PRO A 296 5.12 -3.97 25.84
CA PRO A 296 4.89 -4.79 24.65
C PRO A 296 3.90 -5.92 24.94
N ARG A 297 2.88 -6.06 24.08
CA ARG A 297 2.09 -7.29 24.03
C ARG A 297 2.97 -8.39 23.41
N PRO A 298 3.24 -9.52 24.09
CA PRO A 298 4.33 -10.45 23.74
C PRO A 298 4.28 -11.12 22.36
N ASN A 299 3.23 -10.96 21.55
CA ASN A 299 3.05 -11.70 20.29
C ASN A 299 2.78 -10.84 19.04
N ALA A 300 2.84 -9.50 19.13
CA ALA A 300 2.66 -8.65 17.94
C ALA A 300 4.02 -8.32 17.32
N VAL A 301 4.29 -8.82 16.12
CA VAL A 301 5.47 -8.43 15.34
C VAL A 301 5.30 -6.97 14.91
N ASN A 302 5.70 -6.03 15.76
CA ASN A 302 5.62 -4.57 15.53
C ASN A 302 6.71 -4.05 14.56
N ASP A 303 7.26 -4.93 13.72
CA ASP A 303 8.44 -4.67 12.90
C ASP A 303 8.03 -4.40 11.45
N VAL A 304 7.83 -3.12 11.10
CA VAL A 304 7.49 -2.69 9.74
C VAL A 304 8.61 -3.05 8.75
N ASP A 305 9.88 -3.01 9.17
CA ASP A 305 11.00 -3.37 8.32
C ASP A 305 10.95 -4.84 7.88
N ARG A 306 10.57 -5.75 8.79
CA ARG A 306 10.42 -7.17 8.45
C ARG A 306 9.38 -7.40 7.36
N TYR A 307 8.28 -6.66 7.37
CA TYR A 307 7.22 -6.78 6.36
C TYR A 307 7.60 -6.10 5.06
N LEU A 308 8.12 -4.87 5.10
CA LEU A 308 8.58 -4.18 3.90
C LEU A 308 9.73 -4.92 3.20
N SER A 309 10.62 -5.56 3.97
CA SER A 309 11.68 -6.42 3.44
C SER A 309 11.13 -7.67 2.72
N ARG A 310 9.98 -8.22 3.13
CA ARG A 310 9.29 -9.29 2.37
C ARG A 310 8.82 -8.75 1.01
N GLY A 311 8.17 -7.59 1.01
CA GLY A 311 7.77 -6.91 -0.22
C GLY A 311 8.95 -6.54 -1.12
N GLN A 312 10.11 -6.18 -0.55
CA GLN A 312 11.33 -5.93 -1.32
C GLN A 312 11.96 -7.19 -1.91
N ARG A 313 11.83 -8.37 -1.29
CA ARG A 313 12.29 -9.62 -1.91
C ARG A 313 11.54 -9.96 -3.20
N LEU A 314 10.34 -9.42 -3.41
CA LEU A 314 9.65 -9.47 -4.71
C LEU A 314 10.38 -8.63 -5.80
N ARG A 315 11.32 -7.74 -5.42
CA ARG A 315 12.09 -6.86 -6.33
C ARG A 315 13.47 -7.42 -6.72
N SER A 316 14.00 -8.39 -5.99
CA SER A 316 15.36 -8.93 -6.17
C SER A 316 15.34 -10.43 -6.47
N GLY A 317 15.47 -10.80 -7.75
CA GLY A 317 15.91 -12.15 -8.12
C GLY A 317 17.43 -12.31 -7.98
N PRO A 318 17.99 -13.53 -7.82
CA PRO A 318 17.39 -14.82 -8.19
C PRO A 318 17.06 -15.74 -7.00
N ALA A 319 15.94 -16.49 -7.10
CA ALA A 319 15.37 -17.44 -6.12
C ALA A 319 14.83 -16.79 -4.81
N ALA A 320 13.57 -16.94 -4.40
CA ALA A 320 12.78 -18.16 -4.42
C ALA A 320 11.29 -17.91 -4.75
N TYR A 321 10.83 -18.49 -5.85
CA TYR A 321 9.48 -19.04 -5.94
C TYR A 321 9.66 -20.56 -5.99
N PRO A 322 9.13 -21.34 -5.03
CA PRO A 322 9.30 -22.79 -5.06
C PRO A 322 8.67 -23.34 -6.33
N GLY A 323 9.44 -24.13 -7.08
CA GLY A 323 8.95 -24.90 -8.24
C GLY A 323 9.75 -24.82 -9.54
N ILE A 324 11.00 -24.34 -9.55
CA ILE A 324 11.93 -24.64 -10.65
C ILE A 324 13.26 -25.00 -9.99
N GLY A 325 13.50 -26.30 -9.82
CA GLY A 325 14.81 -26.80 -9.45
C GLY A 325 15.81 -26.46 -10.54
N GLN A 326 17.01 -26.03 -10.16
CA GLN A 326 18.18 -26.16 -11.03
C GLN A 326 18.51 -27.64 -11.13
N THR A 327 17.81 -28.38 -11.99
CA THR A 327 18.22 -29.62 -12.65
C THR A 327 16.99 -30.18 -13.35
N GLY A 328 17.14 -30.47 -14.64
CA GLY A 328 16.05 -30.90 -15.51
C GLY A 328 15.45 -32.24 -15.10
N TRP A 329 14.20 -32.41 -15.51
CA TRP A 329 13.55 -33.71 -15.61
C TRP A 329 14.42 -34.66 -16.45
N ARG A 330 14.94 -35.73 -15.84
CA ARG A 330 15.26 -36.99 -16.53
C ARG A 330 14.26 -38.02 -16.04
N GLY A 331 13.42 -38.51 -16.97
CA GLY A 331 12.55 -39.65 -16.72
C GLY A 331 13.33 -40.92 -16.40
N PRO A 332 12.66 -42.00 -15.96
CA PRO A 332 13.31 -43.23 -15.56
C PRO A 332 13.96 -43.89 -16.77
N SER A 333 15.27 -43.74 -16.89
CA SER A 333 16.08 -44.51 -17.84
C SER A 333 16.32 -45.86 -17.18
N ARG A 334 15.76 -46.91 -17.79
CA ARG A 334 16.10 -48.30 -17.49
C ARG A 334 17.60 -48.47 -17.69
N ASP A 335 18.29 -48.94 -16.65
CA ASP A 335 19.62 -49.52 -16.78
C ASP A 335 19.50 -50.78 -17.64
N ILE A 336 19.89 -50.65 -18.90
CA ILE A 336 20.32 -51.76 -19.76
C ILE A 336 21.60 -51.25 -20.40
N ASP A 337 22.74 -51.65 -19.84
CA ASP A 337 23.82 -52.27 -20.59
C ASP A 337 24.84 -52.82 -19.60
N GLY A 338 25.04 -54.14 -19.69
CA GLY A 338 25.96 -54.90 -18.87
C GLY A 338 27.42 -54.73 -19.30
N PRO A 339 28.37 -55.22 -18.51
CA PRO A 339 29.74 -55.37 -18.94
C PRO A 339 29.88 -56.66 -19.75
N ALA A 340 30.33 -56.56 -21.01
CA ALA A 340 30.92 -57.67 -21.70
C ALA A 340 32.40 -57.80 -21.29
N SER A 341 32.73 -58.99 -20.77
CA SER A 341 34.04 -59.67 -20.80
C SER A 341 34.98 -59.45 -19.60
N GLY A 342 35.26 -60.55 -18.89
CA GLY A 342 36.44 -60.67 -18.04
C GLY A 342 36.40 -61.78 -16.99
N LEU A 343 36.32 -63.05 -17.43
CA LEU A 343 36.53 -64.33 -16.71
C LEU A 343 35.57 -64.72 -15.57
#